data_AF-A0A395IWN7-F1
#
_entry.id   AF-A0A395IWN7-F1
#
_cell.length_a   1.000
_cell.length_b   1.000
_cell.length_c   1.000
_cell.angle_alpha   90.00
_cell.angle_beta   90.00
_cell.angle_gamma   90.00
#
_symmetry.space_group_name_H-M   'P 1'
#
loop_
_entity.id
_entity.type
_entity.pdbx_description
1 polymer ?
#
loop_
_entity_poly.entity_id
_entity_poly.type
_entity_poly.pdbx_seq_one_letter_code
_entity_poly.pdbx_strand_id
1 'polypeptide(L)'
;MSSQKIAGPNASSPSNFNSERVYGVTNVWHAMSQEFREPDNHSDSSDDDVREADVKRAWDQIPENDNFLFSSRTTTVDISTLHPDPVQIFRLWQIYLENVNPLLKVTHTPSLQGLIIEAASNVSKIKPSLEALMFGIYSMSISSLSVEDCQLMFSSSKTDLLTRYHFGCQQGLLNSGFLRNRDDVHSLTALFFYLLSIRTNSVPQSLSSMLAVAIRIAQRMGCHSELALSKLSPLEAEMRRRLWWSLVLYDTRIGELSDSKHAILAPTWDCKIPRNVSDSDFHVEMKEPPQMQGKPTEAIFAVLRCELADFIRNTKFHLDFNNPALKPAAKDIQHNPSGRGSELANLEKTDRGEISQILRSGKPNPLHDNLDNEI
;
A
#
# COMPACT_ATOMS: atom_id res chain seq x y z
N MET A 1 -80.40 2.74 37.91
CA MET A 1 -79.87 3.60 38.99
C MET A 1 -79.23 4.80 38.33
N SER A 2 -79.82 5.98 38.57
CA SER A 2 -79.58 7.24 37.83
C SER A 2 -78.49 8.13 38.45
N SER A 3 -78.01 9.04 37.59
CA SER A 3 -77.58 10.44 37.82
C SER A 3 -76.08 10.70 37.57
N GLN A 4 -75.70 11.38 36.47
CA GLN A 4 -75.58 12.86 36.25
C GLN A 4 -74.41 13.48 37.05
N LYS A 5 -73.55 14.42 36.58
CA LYS A 5 -73.67 15.57 35.66
C LYS A 5 -72.27 16.20 35.41
N ILE A 6 -71.91 16.58 34.15
CA ILE A 6 -71.62 17.93 33.56
C ILE A 6 -70.62 18.87 34.27
N ALA A 7 -69.57 19.33 33.56
CA ALA A 7 -69.25 20.76 33.25
C ALA A 7 -67.79 20.98 32.74
N GLY A 8 -67.60 21.82 31.69
CA GLY A 8 -66.39 22.65 31.48
C GLY A 8 -66.73 24.13 31.76
N PRO A 9 -65.94 25.18 31.42
CA PRO A 9 -64.58 25.30 30.81
C PRO A 9 -63.65 26.36 31.51
N ASN A 10 -62.53 26.75 30.86
CA ASN A 10 -61.69 27.98 30.97
C ASN A 10 -60.28 27.96 31.64
N ALA A 11 -59.28 28.12 30.75
CA ALA A 11 -58.14 29.06 30.73
C ALA A 11 -57.43 29.56 32.01
N SER A 12 -56.10 29.31 32.09
CA SER A 12 -55.04 30.35 32.15
C SER A 12 -53.63 29.73 32.37
N SER A 13 -52.68 30.04 31.47
CA SER A 13 -51.21 29.80 31.56
C SER A 13 -50.56 30.63 32.71
N PRO A 14 -49.22 30.64 32.93
CA PRO A 14 -48.13 29.81 32.40
C PRO A 14 -47.14 29.29 33.48
N SER A 15 -46.38 28.22 33.21
CA SER A 15 -45.10 28.01 33.91
C SER A 15 -44.12 27.18 33.08
N ASN A 16 -43.11 27.89 32.57
CA ASN A 16 -41.76 27.47 32.21
C ASN A 16 -41.45 25.98 32.31
N PHE A 17 -41.26 25.33 31.17
CA PHE A 17 -40.33 24.22 31.05
C PHE A 17 -39.22 24.59 30.09
N ASN A 18 -38.01 24.71 30.65
CA ASN A 18 -36.75 24.77 29.93
C ASN A 18 -36.68 23.57 28.99
N SER A 19 -36.76 23.82 27.69
CA SER A 19 -36.30 22.85 26.69
C SER A 19 -34.78 22.92 26.69
N GLU A 20 -34.12 21.99 27.38
CA GLU A 20 -32.75 21.62 27.09
C GLU A 20 -32.63 21.37 25.58
N ARG A 21 -31.85 22.21 24.88
CA ARG A 21 -31.47 21.97 23.50
C ARG A 21 -30.51 20.79 23.51
N VAL A 22 -31.03 19.60 23.23
CA VAL A 22 -30.21 18.46 22.82
C VAL A 22 -29.59 18.84 21.47
N TYR A 23 -28.30 19.13 21.45
CA TYR A 23 -27.52 19.25 20.22
C TYR A 23 -27.54 17.88 19.52
N GLY A 24 -28.37 17.77 18.47
CA GLY A 24 -28.46 16.57 17.66
C GLY A 24 -27.15 16.31 16.94
N VAL A 25 -26.71 15.04 16.97
CA VAL A 25 -25.62 14.53 16.13
C VAL A 25 -25.93 14.85 14.67
N THR A 26 -25.22 15.81 14.10
CA THR A 26 -25.32 16.16 12.69
C THR A 26 -24.72 15.04 11.85
N ASN A 27 -25.57 14.33 11.11
CA ASN A 27 -25.15 13.37 10.07
C ASN A 27 -24.23 14.08 9.07
N VAL A 28 -23.17 13.41 8.56
CA VAL A 28 -22.21 14.00 7.60
C VAL A 28 -22.91 14.57 6.36
N TRP A 29 -23.94 13.89 5.86
CA TRP A 29 -24.75 14.37 4.75
C TRP A 29 -25.53 15.65 5.10
N HIS A 30 -25.89 15.83 6.36
CA HIS A 30 -26.50 17.05 6.87
C HIS A 30 -25.47 18.19 6.98
N ALA A 31 -24.24 17.90 7.39
CA ALA A 31 -23.14 18.88 7.39
C ALA A 31 -22.79 19.33 5.96
N MET A 32 -22.66 18.40 5.01
CA MET A 32 -22.39 18.72 3.60
C MET A 32 -23.58 19.39 2.90
N SER A 33 -24.83 19.04 3.22
CA SER A 33 -25.99 19.71 2.58
C SER A 33 -26.23 21.14 3.09
N GLN A 34 -25.62 21.52 4.22
CA GLN A 34 -25.56 22.92 4.65
C GLN A 34 -24.53 23.73 3.85
N GLU A 35 -23.51 23.08 3.27
CA GLU A 35 -22.51 23.71 2.38
C GLU A 35 -23.13 24.24 1.07
N PHE A 36 -24.25 23.64 0.62
CA PHE A 36 -24.92 23.97 -0.64
C PHE A 36 -26.12 24.93 -0.52
N ARG A 37 -26.43 25.46 0.67
CA ARG A 37 -27.60 26.35 0.89
C ARG A 37 -27.21 27.83 0.99
N GLU A 38 -27.26 28.46 -0.18
CA GLU A 38 -27.34 29.90 -0.57
C GLU A 38 -26.30 30.95 -0.13
N PRO A 39 -25.91 31.86 -1.05
CA PRO A 39 -24.91 32.90 -0.85
C PRO A 39 -25.55 34.23 -0.47
N ASP A 40 -25.77 34.48 0.82
CA ASP A 40 -26.03 35.85 1.29
C ASP A 40 -24.81 36.40 2.02
N ASN A 41 -23.98 37.06 1.20
CA ASN A 41 -23.21 38.26 1.50
C ASN A 41 -22.89 38.52 2.98
N HIS A 42 -21.71 38.10 3.44
CA HIS A 42 -20.66 38.98 3.96
C HIS A 42 -19.39 38.15 4.23
N SER A 43 -18.26 38.68 3.78
CA SER A 43 -16.91 38.12 3.92
C SER A 43 -16.55 37.93 5.41
N ASP A 44 -16.38 36.69 5.83
CA ASP A 44 -15.55 36.37 7.00
C ASP A 44 -14.80 35.06 6.77
N SER A 45 -13.47 35.16 6.60
CA SER A 45 -12.56 34.02 6.40
C SER A 45 -12.52 33.08 7.60
N SER A 46 -12.98 33.53 8.77
CA SER A 46 -13.04 32.74 10.00
C SER A 46 -14.09 31.62 9.94
N ASP A 47 -15.13 31.75 9.11
CA ASP A 47 -16.28 30.85 9.13
C ASP A 47 -16.01 29.56 8.32
N ASP A 48 -15.13 29.62 7.32
CA ASP A 48 -14.73 28.46 6.51
C ASP A 48 -13.85 27.47 7.30
N ASP A 49 -12.90 27.97 8.11
CA ASP A 49 -12.04 27.13 8.96
C ASP A 49 -12.85 26.40 10.04
N VAL A 50 -13.87 27.07 10.61
CA VAL A 50 -14.78 26.48 11.61
C VAL A 50 -15.66 25.40 10.97
N ARG A 51 -16.09 25.59 9.72
CA ARG A 51 -16.92 24.64 8.96
C ARG A 51 -16.15 23.41 8.47
N GLU A 52 -14.90 23.55 8.01
CA GLU A 52 -14.03 22.40 7.69
C GLU A 52 -13.77 21.54 8.93
N ALA A 53 -13.57 22.19 10.09
CA ALA A 53 -13.41 21.51 11.36
C ALA A 53 -14.68 20.74 11.79
N ASP A 54 -15.87 21.25 11.48
CA ASP A 54 -17.14 20.58 11.78
C ASP A 54 -17.38 19.36 10.88
N VAL A 55 -17.05 19.45 9.58
CA VAL A 55 -17.08 18.31 8.66
C VAL A 55 -16.09 17.24 9.12
N LYS A 56 -14.86 17.62 9.47
CA LYS A 56 -13.85 16.72 10.02
C LYS A 56 -14.33 16.04 11.31
N ARG A 57 -14.91 16.81 12.23
CA ARG A 57 -15.50 16.28 13.48
C ARG A 57 -16.64 15.30 13.22
N ALA A 58 -17.44 15.51 12.18
CA ALA A 58 -18.50 14.59 11.77
C ALA A 58 -17.95 13.31 11.13
N TRP A 59 -16.85 13.38 10.37
CA TRP A 59 -16.13 12.19 9.87
C TRP A 59 -15.52 11.38 11.01
N ASP A 60 -14.96 12.03 12.03
CA ASP A 60 -14.36 11.39 13.21
C ASP A 60 -15.41 10.64 14.08
N GLN A 61 -16.70 10.94 13.92
CA GLN A 61 -17.80 10.29 14.66
C GLN A 61 -18.34 9.01 13.97
N ILE A 62 -17.90 8.70 12.75
CA ILE A 62 -18.35 7.48 12.04
C ILE A 62 -17.69 6.25 12.68
N PRO A 63 -18.45 5.19 13.01
CA PRO A 63 -17.89 3.95 13.53
C PRO A 63 -16.82 3.38 12.60
N GLU A 64 -15.67 3.00 13.17
CA GLU A 64 -14.55 2.39 12.47
C GLU A 64 -14.92 0.99 11.94
N ASN A 65 -15.48 0.91 10.74
CA ASN A 65 -15.79 -0.36 10.08
C ASN A 65 -14.92 -0.54 8.82
N ASP A 66 -13.75 -1.16 8.95
CA ASP A 66 -12.83 -1.42 7.83
C ASP A 66 -13.05 -2.79 7.17
N ASN A 67 -14.18 -3.46 7.46
CA ASN A 67 -14.43 -4.84 7.01
C ASN A 67 -14.73 -4.99 5.50
N PHE A 68 -14.61 -3.93 4.72
CA PHE A 68 -15.00 -3.88 3.30
C PHE A 68 -14.17 -4.79 2.39
N LEU A 69 -12.90 -5.04 2.70
CA LEU A 69 -11.99 -5.78 1.80
C LEU A 69 -11.87 -7.27 2.11
N PHE A 70 -11.84 -7.65 3.38
CA PHE A 70 -11.55 -9.04 3.79
C PHE A 70 -12.73 -9.74 4.46
N SER A 71 -13.87 -9.05 4.58
CA SER A 71 -15.12 -9.56 5.15
C SER A 71 -14.91 -10.51 6.34
N SER A 72 -14.73 -9.98 7.55
CA SER A 72 -14.83 -10.82 8.76
C SER A 72 -15.26 -10.06 10.01
N ARG A 73 -15.70 -10.85 10.99
CA ARG A 73 -16.56 -10.53 12.14
C ARG A 73 -15.98 -9.45 13.06
N THR A 74 -16.88 -8.76 13.75
CA THR A 74 -16.73 -7.57 14.63
C THR A 74 -15.74 -7.67 15.80
N THR A 75 -14.92 -8.71 15.91
CA THR A 75 -14.00 -8.93 17.05
C THR A 75 -12.54 -9.00 16.58
N THR A 76 -11.66 -8.28 17.25
CA THR A 76 -10.19 -8.40 17.09
C THR A 76 -9.76 -9.84 17.34
N VAL A 77 -9.25 -10.50 16.31
CA VAL A 77 -8.74 -11.88 16.43
C VAL A 77 -7.28 -11.81 16.86
N ASP A 78 -6.96 -12.51 17.94
CA ASP A 78 -5.58 -12.75 18.34
C ASP A 78 -4.92 -13.72 17.36
N ILE A 79 -3.94 -13.21 16.61
CA ILE A 79 -3.20 -13.95 15.59
C ILE A 79 -1.79 -14.33 16.04
N SER A 80 -1.44 -14.09 17.31
CA SER A 80 -0.14 -14.47 17.87
C SER A 80 0.13 -15.97 17.74
N THR A 81 -0.93 -16.79 17.84
CA THR A 81 -0.89 -18.26 17.69
C THR A 81 -0.65 -18.75 16.26
N LEU A 82 -0.78 -17.87 15.25
CA LEU A 82 -0.55 -18.22 13.85
C LEU A 82 0.92 -18.04 13.44
N HIS A 83 1.73 -17.36 14.26
CA HIS A 83 3.17 -17.26 14.02
C HIS A 83 3.83 -18.63 14.18
N PRO A 84 4.83 -18.94 13.34
CA PRO A 84 5.65 -20.12 13.55
C PRO A 84 6.61 -19.90 14.73
N ASP A 85 7.34 -20.94 15.12
CA ASP A 85 8.35 -20.81 16.16
C ASP A 85 9.49 -19.85 15.73
N PRO A 86 10.25 -19.26 16.68
CA PRO A 86 11.28 -18.28 16.34
C PRO A 86 12.33 -18.76 15.34
N VAL A 87 12.71 -20.05 15.35
CA VAL A 87 13.68 -20.61 14.39
C VAL A 87 13.09 -20.57 12.98
N GLN A 88 11.82 -20.95 12.84
CA GLN A 88 11.11 -20.84 11.59
C GLN A 88 10.88 -19.39 11.15
N ILE A 89 10.64 -18.44 12.07
CA ILE A 89 10.55 -17.01 11.74
C ILE A 89 11.85 -16.53 11.07
N PHE A 90 13.01 -16.83 11.68
CA PHE A 90 14.30 -16.46 11.08
C PHE A 90 14.56 -17.18 9.76
N ARG A 91 14.12 -18.45 9.64
CA ARG A 91 14.24 -19.20 8.39
C ARG A 91 13.43 -18.55 7.26
N LEU A 92 12.17 -18.20 7.52
CA LEU A 92 11.30 -17.49 6.57
C LEU A 92 11.91 -16.14 6.18
N TRP A 93 12.44 -15.40 7.16
CA TRP A 93 13.11 -14.14 6.89
C TRP A 93 14.34 -14.30 5.97
N GLN A 94 15.17 -15.32 6.17
CA GLN A 94 16.29 -15.60 5.24
C GLN A 94 15.80 -15.94 3.84
N ILE A 95 14.77 -16.78 3.71
CA ILE A 95 14.16 -17.09 2.40
C ILE A 95 13.65 -15.82 1.72
N TYR A 96 13.00 -14.92 2.46
CA TYR A 96 12.58 -13.63 1.93
C TYR A 96 13.76 -12.81 1.39
N LEU A 97 14.85 -12.71 2.16
CA LEU A 97 16.04 -11.97 1.77
C LEU A 97 16.73 -12.55 0.51
N GLU A 98 16.69 -13.86 0.35
CA GLU A 98 17.32 -14.57 -0.78
C GLU A 98 16.45 -14.57 -2.03
N ASN A 99 15.14 -14.84 -1.89
CA ASN A 99 14.26 -15.13 -3.03
C ASN A 99 13.34 -13.97 -3.43
N VAL A 100 13.02 -13.06 -2.51
CA VAL A 100 11.96 -12.05 -2.70
C VAL A 100 12.53 -10.64 -2.74
N ASN A 101 13.34 -10.27 -1.74
CA ASN A 101 13.89 -8.92 -1.59
C ASN A 101 14.73 -8.46 -2.79
N PRO A 102 15.59 -9.30 -3.42
CA PRO A 102 16.39 -8.87 -4.58
C PRO A 102 15.54 -8.52 -5.80
N LEU A 103 14.32 -9.07 -5.87
CA LEU A 103 13.39 -8.84 -6.96
C LEU A 103 12.54 -7.60 -6.69
N LEU A 104 11.88 -7.54 -5.54
CA LEU A 104 10.89 -6.48 -5.25
C LEU A 104 11.52 -5.22 -4.64
N LYS A 105 12.49 -5.38 -3.74
CA LYS A 105 13.18 -4.30 -3.03
C LYS A 105 12.26 -3.28 -2.34
N VAL A 106 11.07 -3.68 -1.89
CA VAL A 106 10.09 -2.80 -1.22
C VAL A 106 10.27 -2.69 0.31
N THR A 107 11.27 -3.35 0.88
CA THR A 107 11.61 -3.24 2.31
C THR A 107 13.05 -2.75 2.49
N HIS A 108 13.29 -2.10 3.63
CA HIS A 108 14.62 -1.73 4.07
C HIS A 108 15.19 -2.81 4.99
N THR A 109 16.13 -3.61 4.49
CA THR A 109 16.64 -4.79 5.19
C THR A 109 17.18 -4.47 6.60
N PRO A 110 18.06 -3.46 6.79
CA PRO A 110 18.66 -3.18 8.11
C PRO A 110 17.62 -2.81 9.17
N SER A 111 16.67 -1.94 8.85
CA SER A 111 15.62 -1.52 9.79
C SER A 111 14.69 -2.68 10.13
N LEU A 112 14.29 -3.47 9.13
CA LEU A 112 13.33 -4.54 9.33
C LEU A 112 13.92 -5.75 10.06
N GLN A 113 15.21 -6.05 9.85
CA GLN A 113 15.94 -7.10 10.58
C GLN A 113 15.82 -6.91 12.10
N GLY A 114 16.07 -5.69 12.60
CA GLY A 114 15.99 -5.38 14.03
C GLY A 114 14.59 -5.62 14.59
N LEU A 115 13.57 -5.18 13.84
CA LEU A 115 12.16 -5.37 14.21
C LEU A 115 11.76 -6.85 14.23
N ILE A 116 12.25 -7.65 13.29
CA ILE A 116 11.97 -9.10 13.24
C ILE A 116 12.63 -9.81 14.42
N ILE A 117 13.86 -9.44 14.80
CA ILE A 117 14.54 -10.01 15.98
C ILE A 117 13.74 -9.71 17.25
N GLU A 118 13.30 -8.46 17.42
CA GLU A 118 12.48 -8.07 18.57
C GLU A 118 11.14 -8.82 18.57
N ALA A 119 10.43 -8.85 17.45
CA ALA A 119 9.14 -9.53 17.32
C ALA A 119 9.24 -11.05 17.56
N ALA A 120 10.28 -11.71 17.07
CA ALA A 120 10.51 -13.14 17.28
C ALA A 120 10.76 -13.50 18.75
N SER A 121 11.23 -12.54 19.56
CA SER A 121 11.40 -12.75 21.01
C SER A 121 10.08 -12.75 21.78
N ASN A 122 9.06 -12.02 21.27
CA ASN A 122 7.74 -11.98 21.88
C ASN A 122 6.65 -11.62 20.85
N VAL A 123 6.09 -12.66 20.22
CA VAL A 123 5.07 -12.51 19.18
C VAL A 123 3.73 -11.96 19.69
N SER A 124 3.49 -12.00 21.00
CA SER A 124 2.26 -11.45 21.59
C SER A 124 2.28 -9.91 21.69
N LYS A 125 3.44 -9.28 21.47
CA LYS A 125 3.63 -7.83 21.65
C LYS A 125 4.15 -7.16 20.37
N ILE A 126 3.56 -7.50 19.23
CA ILE A 126 3.90 -6.91 17.93
C ILE A 126 2.91 -5.78 17.62
N LYS A 127 3.39 -4.69 17.01
CA LYS A 127 2.49 -3.67 16.46
C LYS A 127 1.67 -4.28 15.32
N PRO A 128 0.34 -4.06 15.23
CA PRO A 128 -0.51 -4.71 14.22
C PRO A 128 -0.01 -4.59 12.78
N SER A 129 0.57 -3.44 12.41
CA SER A 129 1.10 -3.22 11.06
C SER A 129 2.36 -4.02 10.75
N LEU A 130 3.26 -4.15 11.72
CA LEU A 130 4.43 -5.01 11.61
C LEU A 130 4.03 -6.48 11.59
N GLU A 131 3.02 -6.86 12.39
CA GLU A 131 2.50 -8.22 12.40
C GLU A 131 1.89 -8.61 11.04
N ALA A 132 1.10 -7.71 10.44
CA ALA A 132 0.61 -7.87 9.07
C ALA A 132 1.75 -8.07 8.07
N LEU A 133 2.79 -7.23 8.17
CA LEU A 133 3.96 -7.31 7.30
C LEU A 133 4.72 -8.64 7.47
N MET A 134 4.88 -9.12 8.70
CA MET A 134 5.50 -10.41 8.98
C MET A 134 4.74 -11.55 8.30
N PHE A 135 3.41 -11.58 8.41
CA PHE A 135 2.60 -12.58 7.70
C PHE A 135 2.70 -12.44 6.17
N GLY A 136 2.74 -11.23 5.63
CA GLY A 136 3.01 -11.00 4.20
C GLY A 136 4.38 -11.54 3.76
N ILE A 137 5.42 -11.34 4.57
CA ILE A 137 6.76 -11.90 4.36
C ILE A 137 6.73 -13.43 4.38
N TYR A 138 6.02 -14.04 5.34
CA TYR A 138 5.86 -15.49 5.42
C TYR A 138 5.18 -16.04 4.18
N SER A 139 4.07 -15.42 3.75
CA SER A 139 3.36 -15.81 2.52
C SER A 139 4.26 -15.73 1.29
N MET A 140 5.00 -14.64 1.10
CA MET A 140 5.92 -14.50 -0.04
C MET A 140 7.08 -15.50 0.01
N SER A 141 7.61 -15.76 1.19
CA SER A 141 8.68 -16.75 1.40
C SER A 141 8.22 -18.15 0.99
N ILE A 142 7.05 -18.58 1.47
CA ILE A 142 6.47 -19.88 1.12
C ILE A 142 6.11 -19.94 -0.38
N SER A 143 5.57 -18.87 -0.95
CA SER A 143 5.28 -18.80 -2.39
C SER A 143 6.52 -19.01 -3.26
N SER A 144 7.69 -18.55 -2.78
CA SER A 144 8.99 -18.66 -3.46
C SER A 144 9.69 -20.03 -3.37
N LEU A 145 9.08 -21.01 -2.69
CA LEU A 145 9.64 -22.35 -2.55
C LEU A 145 8.90 -23.38 -3.40
N SER A 146 9.58 -24.46 -3.77
CA SER A 146 8.92 -25.65 -4.32
C SER A 146 8.02 -26.33 -3.27
N VAL A 147 7.11 -27.20 -3.70
CA VAL A 147 6.25 -27.94 -2.75
C VAL A 147 7.11 -28.88 -1.90
N GLU A 148 8.15 -29.45 -2.51
CA GLU A 148 9.12 -30.35 -1.90
C GLU A 148 9.96 -29.63 -0.84
N ASP A 149 10.50 -28.45 -1.15
CA ASP A 149 11.28 -27.65 -0.20
C ASP A 149 10.41 -27.21 0.99
N CYS A 150 9.14 -26.85 0.76
CA CYS A 150 8.21 -26.53 1.85
C CYS A 150 8.05 -27.71 2.81
N GLN A 151 7.80 -28.91 2.25
CA GLN A 151 7.62 -30.11 3.06
C GLN A 151 8.88 -30.48 3.83
N LEU A 152 10.05 -30.40 3.18
CA LEU A 152 11.34 -30.73 3.81
C LEU A 152 11.72 -29.74 4.92
N MET A 153 11.47 -28.44 4.72
CA MET A 153 11.94 -27.40 5.62
C MET A 153 10.99 -27.10 6.77
N PHE A 154 9.67 -27.25 6.56
CA PHE A 154 8.63 -26.87 7.53
C PHE A 154 7.76 -28.04 7.98
N SER A 155 8.01 -29.25 7.46
CA SER A 155 7.21 -30.46 7.76
C SER A 155 5.71 -30.27 7.54
N SER A 156 5.33 -29.35 6.66
CA SER A 156 3.95 -28.93 6.41
C SER A 156 3.74 -28.69 4.91
N SER A 157 2.52 -28.88 4.44
CA SER A 157 2.22 -28.64 3.03
C SER A 157 2.30 -27.14 2.69
N LYS A 158 2.70 -26.81 1.47
CA LYS A 158 2.74 -25.42 0.96
C LYS A 158 1.36 -24.76 1.09
N THR A 159 0.30 -25.49 0.79
CA THR A 159 -1.09 -25.01 0.86
C THR A 159 -1.53 -24.67 2.28
N ASP A 160 -1.19 -25.50 3.28
CA ASP A 160 -1.56 -25.24 4.67
C ASP A 160 -0.85 -24.02 5.23
N LEU A 161 0.45 -23.89 4.93
CA LEU A 161 1.26 -22.73 5.32
C LEU A 161 0.72 -21.44 4.69
N LEU A 162 0.45 -21.46 3.38
CA LEU A 162 -0.12 -20.29 2.69
C LEU A 162 -1.51 -19.93 3.24
N THR A 163 -2.36 -20.92 3.50
CA THR A 163 -3.70 -20.67 4.08
C THR A 163 -3.59 -19.99 5.44
N ARG A 164 -2.70 -20.49 6.30
CA ARG A 164 -2.44 -19.91 7.63
C ARG A 164 -1.91 -18.47 7.52
N TYR A 165 -0.88 -18.25 6.71
CA TYR A 165 -0.21 -16.95 6.64
C TYR A 165 -1.02 -15.91 5.86
N HIS A 166 -1.80 -16.31 4.84
CA HIS A 166 -2.77 -15.43 4.20
C HIS A 166 -3.83 -14.95 5.20
N PHE A 167 -4.38 -15.87 6.00
CA PHE A 167 -5.35 -15.51 7.03
C PHE A 167 -4.75 -14.57 8.08
N GLY A 168 -3.54 -14.87 8.56
CA GLY A 168 -2.81 -13.99 9.48
C GLY A 168 -2.56 -12.60 8.90
N CYS A 169 -2.18 -12.51 7.62
CA CYS A 169 -1.94 -11.23 6.94
C CYS A 169 -3.23 -10.40 6.81
N GLN A 170 -4.33 -11.02 6.37
CA GLN A 170 -5.64 -10.35 6.27
C GLN A 170 -6.09 -9.79 7.61
N GLN A 171 -5.97 -10.59 8.67
CA GLN A 171 -6.39 -10.17 10.00
C GLN A 171 -5.45 -9.12 10.60
N GLY A 172 -4.14 -9.22 10.37
CA GLY A 172 -3.18 -8.20 10.75
C GLY A 172 -3.47 -6.85 10.09
N LEU A 173 -3.80 -6.87 8.79
CA LEU A 173 -4.23 -5.68 8.04
C LEU A 173 -5.50 -5.06 8.65
N LEU A 174 -6.51 -5.87 8.96
CA LEU A 174 -7.71 -5.37 9.64
C LEU A 174 -7.39 -4.77 11.02
N ASN A 175 -6.55 -5.44 11.80
CA ASN A 175 -6.11 -4.99 13.13
C ASN A 175 -5.29 -3.68 13.06
N SER A 176 -4.64 -3.38 11.93
CA SER A 176 -3.86 -2.14 11.74
C SER A 176 -4.69 -0.96 11.21
N GLY A 177 -5.95 -1.18 10.80
CA GLY A 177 -6.78 -0.14 10.19
C GLY A 177 -6.19 0.39 8.87
N PHE A 178 -5.57 -0.49 8.08
CA PHE A 178 -4.82 -0.13 6.87
C PHE A 178 -5.62 0.70 5.84
N LEU A 179 -6.95 0.57 5.83
CA LEU A 179 -7.82 1.31 4.92
C LEU A 179 -7.90 2.80 5.26
N ARG A 180 -7.67 3.20 6.52
CA ARG A 180 -7.76 4.59 6.99
C ARG A 180 -6.39 5.23 7.19
N ASN A 181 -5.40 4.43 7.57
CA ASN A 181 -4.08 4.92 7.96
C ASN A 181 -3.36 5.65 6.81
N ARG A 182 -2.74 6.80 7.11
CA ARG A 182 -2.09 7.68 6.12
C ARG A 182 -0.56 7.57 6.10
N ASP A 183 0.04 6.90 7.09
CA ASP A 183 1.49 6.88 7.27
C ASP A 183 2.07 5.49 7.55
N ASP A 184 1.27 4.44 7.36
CA ASP A 184 1.67 3.07 7.68
C ASP A 184 2.11 2.28 6.45
N VAL A 185 3.39 2.46 6.10
CA VAL A 185 4.02 1.75 4.99
C VAL A 185 4.07 0.24 5.24
N HIS A 186 4.17 -0.23 6.49
CA HIS A 186 4.19 -1.66 6.77
C HIS A 186 2.88 -2.33 6.38
N SER A 187 1.73 -1.73 6.71
CA SER A 187 0.43 -2.25 6.28
C SER A 187 0.26 -2.23 4.76
N LEU A 188 0.69 -1.17 4.06
CA LEU A 188 0.60 -1.13 2.61
C LEU A 188 1.52 -2.18 1.95
N THR A 189 2.73 -2.38 2.46
CA THR A 189 3.65 -3.42 1.99
C THR A 189 3.10 -4.82 2.29
N ALA A 190 2.46 -5.03 3.45
CA ALA A 190 1.79 -6.28 3.78
C ALA A 190 0.66 -6.59 2.80
N LEU A 191 -0.18 -5.60 2.47
CA LEU A 191 -1.22 -5.73 1.46
C LEU A 191 -0.63 -6.07 0.10
N PHE A 192 0.45 -5.39 -0.32
CA PHE A 192 1.14 -5.70 -1.57
C PHE A 192 1.65 -7.14 -1.63
N PHE A 193 2.30 -7.62 -0.57
CA PHE A 193 2.77 -9.01 -0.48
C PHE A 193 1.63 -10.02 -0.48
N TYR A 194 0.54 -9.74 0.22
CA TYR A 194 -0.64 -10.58 0.19
C TYR A 194 -1.21 -10.71 -1.24
N LEU A 195 -1.34 -9.58 -1.96
CA LEU A 195 -1.88 -9.59 -3.33
C LEU A 195 -0.98 -10.37 -4.29
N LEU A 196 0.35 -10.22 -4.16
CA LEU A 196 1.32 -11.01 -4.93
C LEU A 196 1.22 -12.51 -4.63
N SER A 197 1.07 -12.88 -3.35
CA SER A 197 1.07 -14.29 -2.95
C SER A 197 -0.19 -15.05 -3.34
N ILE A 198 -1.33 -14.37 -3.50
CA ILE A 198 -2.60 -15.00 -3.93
C ILE A 198 -2.81 -15.00 -5.45
N ARG A 199 -1.91 -14.38 -6.23
CA ARG A 199 -2.08 -14.16 -7.67
C ARG A 199 -2.46 -15.43 -8.44
N THR A 200 -1.77 -16.54 -8.21
CA THR A 200 -2.00 -17.81 -8.93
C THR A 200 -3.35 -18.44 -8.63
N ASN A 201 -3.98 -18.05 -7.53
CA ASN A 201 -5.25 -18.61 -7.05
C ASN A 201 -6.41 -17.62 -7.17
N SER A 202 -6.20 -16.50 -7.87
CA SER A 202 -7.16 -15.39 -7.96
C SER A 202 -7.53 -15.07 -9.39
N VAL A 203 -8.78 -14.71 -9.61
CA VAL A 203 -9.26 -14.19 -10.89
C VAL A 203 -8.67 -12.78 -11.11
N PRO A 204 -8.02 -12.49 -12.26
CA PRO A 204 -7.33 -11.22 -12.49
C PRO A 204 -8.19 -9.97 -12.24
N GLN A 205 -9.48 -9.99 -12.59
CA GLN A 205 -10.41 -8.88 -12.37
C GLN A 205 -10.63 -8.57 -10.88
N SER A 206 -10.69 -9.60 -10.05
CA SER A 206 -10.85 -9.45 -8.60
C SER A 206 -9.58 -8.87 -7.98
N LEU A 207 -8.43 -9.38 -8.43
CA LEU A 207 -7.12 -8.89 -8.00
C LEU A 207 -6.86 -7.44 -8.43
N SER A 208 -7.25 -7.08 -9.66
CA SER A 208 -7.21 -5.69 -10.16
C SER A 208 -8.02 -4.75 -9.27
N SER A 209 -9.21 -5.17 -8.83
CA SER A 209 -10.06 -4.37 -7.95
C SER A 209 -9.39 -4.13 -6.58
N MET A 210 -8.74 -5.15 -6.02
CA MET A 210 -8.00 -5.01 -4.75
C MET A 210 -6.74 -4.16 -4.91
N LEU A 211 -6.02 -4.28 -6.03
CA LEU A 211 -4.87 -3.44 -6.37
C LEU A 211 -5.26 -1.98 -6.52
N ALA A 212 -6.41 -1.68 -7.11
CA ALA A 212 -6.93 -0.32 -7.18
C ALA A 212 -7.14 0.28 -5.78
N VAL A 213 -7.52 -0.53 -4.78
CA VAL A 213 -7.61 -0.07 -3.38
C VAL A 213 -6.21 0.16 -2.79
N ALA A 214 -5.27 -0.76 -3.00
CA ALA A 214 -3.88 -0.59 -2.57
C ALA A 214 -3.25 0.69 -3.16
N ILE A 215 -3.48 0.97 -4.45
CA ILE A 215 -2.99 2.17 -5.12
C ILE A 215 -3.66 3.43 -4.56
N ARG A 216 -4.96 3.39 -4.25
CA ARG A 216 -5.64 4.52 -3.60
C ARG A 216 -5.08 4.81 -2.21
N ILE A 217 -4.71 3.78 -1.44
CA ILE A 217 -4.02 3.95 -0.16
C ILE A 217 -2.65 4.60 -0.39
N ALA A 218 -1.85 4.06 -1.32
CA ALA A 218 -0.54 4.62 -1.67
C ALA A 218 -0.63 6.09 -2.14
N GLN A 219 -1.67 6.44 -2.89
CA GLN A 219 -1.93 7.82 -3.31
C GLN A 219 -2.22 8.72 -2.11
N ARG A 220 -3.06 8.26 -1.17
CA ARG A 220 -3.36 8.99 0.06
C ARG A 220 -2.13 9.21 0.93
N MET A 221 -1.22 8.24 0.94
CA MET A 221 0.09 8.33 1.59
C MET A 221 1.09 9.21 0.81
N GLY A 222 0.72 9.76 -0.35
CA GLY A 222 1.59 10.61 -1.14
C GLY A 222 2.72 9.88 -1.88
N CYS A 223 2.69 8.55 -1.98
CA CYS A 223 3.76 7.76 -2.62
C CYS A 223 3.99 8.11 -4.10
N HIS A 224 2.94 8.62 -4.75
CA HIS A 224 2.93 9.02 -6.15
C HIS A 224 3.49 10.43 -6.42
N SER A 225 3.70 11.25 -5.38
CA SER A 225 4.00 12.68 -5.50
C SER A 225 5.37 13.05 -4.94
N GLU A 226 6.29 13.54 -5.75
CA GLU A 226 7.61 14.00 -5.29
C GLU A 226 7.52 15.19 -4.33
N LEU A 227 6.51 16.05 -4.50
CA LEU A 227 6.24 17.13 -3.56
C LEU A 227 5.91 16.57 -2.16
N ALA A 228 5.10 15.51 -2.08
CA ALA A 228 4.79 14.86 -0.81
C ALA A 228 6.03 14.15 -0.23
N LEU A 229 6.76 13.41 -1.07
CA LEU A 229 7.95 12.67 -0.65
C LEU A 229 9.09 13.58 -0.18
N SER A 230 9.21 14.80 -0.73
CA SER A 230 10.23 15.77 -0.31
C SER A 230 10.08 16.25 1.14
N LYS A 231 8.93 16.02 1.76
CA LYS A 231 8.63 16.38 3.15
C LYS A 231 8.99 15.26 4.15
N LEU A 232 9.40 14.10 3.66
CA LEU A 232 9.72 12.92 4.46
C LEU A 232 11.24 12.76 4.60
N SER A 233 11.68 11.90 5.52
CA SER A 233 13.09 11.52 5.59
C SER A 233 13.52 10.82 4.28
N PRO A 234 14.80 10.91 3.88
CA PRO A 234 15.26 10.28 2.64
C PRO A 234 14.99 8.78 2.56
N LEU A 235 15.12 8.05 3.68
CA LEU A 235 14.79 6.63 3.75
C LEU A 235 13.29 6.38 3.54
N GLU A 236 12.43 7.11 4.24
CA GLU A 236 10.97 6.94 4.11
C GLU A 236 10.50 7.29 2.70
N ALA A 237 11.03 8.38 2.13
CA ALA A 237 10.75 8.77 0.76
C ALA A 237 11.16 7.67 -0.24
N GLU A 238 12.35 7.10 -0.07
CA GLU A 238 12.83 6.01 -0.93
C GLU A 238 11.96 4.75 -0.81
N MET A 239 11.54 4.36 0.41
CA MET A 239 10.64 3.21 0.60
C MET A 239 9.28 3.43 -0.07
N ARG A 240 8.71 4.64 0.03
CA ARG A 240 7.47 4.98 -0.68
C ARG A 240 7.64 4.99 -2.20
N ARG A 241 8.78 5.44 -2.74
CA ARG A 241 9.08 5.32 -4.19
C ARG A 241 9.12 3.87 -4.65
N ARG A 242 9.89 3.02 -3.96
CA ARG A 242 10.04 1.59 -4.29
C ARG A 242 8.69 0.86 -4.25
N LEU A 243 7.87 1.16 -3.24
CA LEU A 243 6.54 0.57 -3.10
C LEU A 243 5.55 1.09 -4.15
N TRP A 244 5.55 2.39 -4.46
CA TRP A 244 4.71 2.98 -5.51
C TRP A 244 4.97 2.31 -6.86
N TRP A 245 6.23 2.28 -7.29
CA TRP A 245 6.60 1.66 -8.57
C TRP A 245 6.23 0.18 -8.61
N SER A 246 6.47 -0.56 -7.53
CA SER A 246 6.12 -1.98 -7.46
C SER A 246 4.60 -2.21 -7.57
N LEU A 247 3.79 -1.37 -6.93
CA LEU A 247 2.33 -1.42 -7.05
C LEU A 247 1.86 -1.10 -8.47
N VAL A 248 2.39 -0.05 -9.10
CA VAL A 248 1.97 0.37 -10.44
C VAL A 248 2.37 -0.65 -11.50
N LEU A 249 3.59 -1.19 -11.42
CA LEU A 249 4.05 -2.27 -12.30
C LEU A 249 3.14 -3.49 -12.19
N TYR A 250 2.81 -3.87 -10.95
CA TYR A 250 1.98 -5.03 -10.72
C TYR A 250 0.52 -4.83 -11.17
N ASP A 251 -0.06 -3.66 -10.90
CA ASP A 251 -1.39 -3.28 -11.39
C ASP A 251 -1.47 -3.29 -12.92
N THR A 252 -0.43 -2.77 -13.60
CA THR A 252 -0.34 -2.82 -15.07
C THR A 252 -0.40 -4.26 -15.56
N ARG A 253 0.39 -5.15 -14.94
CA ARG A 253 0.43 -6.56 -15.33
C ARG A 253 -0.91 -7.27 -15.10
N ILE A 254 -1.57 -7.00 -13.98
CA ILE A 254 -2.89 -7.57 -13.72
C ILE A 254 -3.97 -6.96 -14.63
N GLY A 255 -3.82 -5.69 -15.01
CA GLY A 255 -4.66 -5.02 -16.01
C GLY A 255 -4.62 -5.72 -17.36
N GLU A 256 -3.43 -6.07 -17.85
CA GLU A 256 -3.24 -6.86 -19.08
C GLU A 256 -3.92 -8.22 -18.99
N LEU A 257 -3.77 -8.93 -17.88
CA LEU A 257 -4.39 -10.25 -17.69
C LEU A 257 -5.91 -10.20 -17.52
N SER A 258 -6.47 -9.03 -17.20
CA SER A 258 -7.91 -8.84 -16.98
C SER A 258 -8.62 -8.16 -18.15
N ASP A 259 -7.90 -7.89 -19.26
CA ASP A 259 -8.35 -7.09 -20.39
C ASP A 259 -8.87 -5.68 -19.99
N SER A 260 -8.36 -5.15 -18.87
CA SER A 260 -8.72 -3.85 -18.35
C SER A 260 -7.77 -2.78 -18.89
N LYS A 261 -8.31 -1.78 -19.59
CA LYS A 261 -7.54 -0.64 -20.15
C LYS A 261 -7.14 0.41 -19.10
N HIS A 262 -7.46 0.19 -17.82
CA HIS A 262 -7.25 1.17 -16.75
C HIS A 262 -5.80 1.12 -16.24
N ALA A 263 -4.82 1.48 -17.07
CA ALA A 263 -3.42 1.43 -16.67
C ALA A 263 -3.02 2.66 -15.84
N ILE A 264 -2.70 2.45 -14.56
CA ILE A 264 -2.11 3.48 -13.68
C ILE A 264 -0.69 3.87 -14.13
N LEU A 265 -0.08 3.07 -15.00
CA LEU A 265 1.18 3.39 -15.65
C LEU A 265 1.10 4.67 -16.51
N ALA A 266 -0.07 5.27 -16.75
CA ALA A 266 -0.17 6.59 -17.35
C ALA A 266 0.70 7.65 -16.61
N PRO A 267 1.33 8.60 -17.32
CA PRO A 267 2.21 9.62 -16.75
C PRO A 267 1.40 10.75 -16.08
N THR A 268 0.55 10.39 -15.11
CA THR A 268 -0.32 11.31 -14.33
C THR A 268 0.21 11.59 -12.93
N TRP A 269 1.39 11.08 -12.61
CA TRP A 269 2.07 11.18 -11.33
C TRP A 269 3.58 11.39 -11.55
N ASP A 270 4.27 12.01 -10.59
CA ASP A 270 5.64 12.52 -10.76
C ASP A 270 6.70 11.79 -9.92
N CYS A 271 6.33 10.73 -9.18
CA CYS A 271 7.27 9.87 -8.47
C CYS A 271 8.48 9.48 -9.33
N LYS A 272 9.68 9.79 -8.83
CA LYS A 272 10.96 9.48 -9.48
C LYS A 272 11.26 7.99 -9.39
N ILE A 273 12.15 7.55 -10.27
CA ILE A 273 12.72 6.21 -10.22
C ILE A 273 13.46 6.02 -8.89
N PRO A 274 13.35 4.83 -8.25
CA PRO A 274 14.15 4.51 -7.06
C PRO A 274 15.65 4.66 -7.32
N ARG A 275 16.42 4.92 -6.26
CA ARG A 275 17.87 5.06 -6.38
C ARG A 275 18.56 3.71 -6.36
N ASN A 276 19.55 3.54 -7.25
CA ASN A 276 20.48 2.42 -7.20
C ASN A 276 21.54 2.67 -6.11
N VAL A 277 21.16 2.41 -4.87
CA VAL A 277 21.94 2.64 -3.65
C VAL A 277 21.69 1.48 -2.70
N SER A 278 22.72 1.07 -1.94
CA SER A 278 22.58 0.01 -0.95
C SER A 278 21.70 0.46 0.21
N ASP A 279 20.87 -0.43 0.74
CA ASP A 279 20.13 -0.19 1.98
C ASP A 279 21.08 0.15 3.13
N SER A 280 22.30 -0.38 3.14
CA SER A 280 23.28 -0.06 4.18
C SER A 280 23.70 1.41 4.18
N ASP A 281 23.51 2.13 3.07
CA ASP A 281 23.81 3.57 2.96
C ASP A 281 22.65 4.46 3.46
N PHE A 282 21.47 3.88 3.69
CA PHE A 282 20.35 4.60 4.28
C PHE A 282 20.37 4.51 5.81
N HIS A 283 20.28 5.66 6.46
CA HIS A 283 20.24 5.77 7.92
C HIS A 283 19.06 6.63 8.35
N VAL A 284 18.42 6.27 9.47
CA VAL A 284 17.17 6.91 9.92
C VAL A 284 17.33 8.43 10.15
N GLU A 285 18.51 8.87 10.58
CA GLU A 285 18.80 10.27 10.93
C GLU A 285 19.34 11.12 9.76
N MET A 286 19.42 10.56 8.55
CA MET A 286 19.99 11.27 7.41
C MET A 286 19.08 12.41 6.94
N LYS A 287 19.71 13.52 6.51
CA LYS A 287 18.99 14.69 5.97
C LYS A 287 18.95 14.73 4.45
N GLU A 288 19.99 14.19 3.82
CA GLU A 288 20.14 14.16 2.37
C GLU A 288 20.22 12.70 1.89
N PRO A 289 19.68 12.37 0.71
CA PRO A 289 19.76 11.02 0.14
C PRO A 289 21.22 10.65 -0.19
N PRO A 290 21.60 9.36 -0.14
CA PRO A 290 22.95 8.95 -0.50
C PRO A 290 23.28 9.27 -1.94
N GLN A 291 24.57 9.49 -2.20
CA GLN A 291 25.08 9.66 -3.56
C GLN A 291 25.12 8.31 -4.27
N MET A 292 24.70 8.30 -5.54
CA MET A 292 24.82 7.11 -6.39
C MET A 292 26.28 6.90 -6.77
N GLN A 293 26.83 5.73 -6.45
CA GLN A 293 28.25 5.43 -6.67
C GLN A 293 28.56 4.88 -8.07
N GLY A 294 27.57 4.84 -8.96
CA GLY A 294 27.72 4.34 -10.34
C GLY A 294 27.98 2.83 -10.45
N LYS A 295 27.80 2.08 -9.37
CA LYS A 295 27.96 0.62 -9.31
C LYS A 295 26.61 -0.06 -9.07
N PRO A 296 26.39 -1.29 -9.56
CA PRO A 296 25.21 -2.07 -9.19
C PRO A 296 25.12 -2.29 -7.69
N THR A 297 23.91 -2.22 -7.14
CA THR A 297 23.59 -2.54 -5.74
C THR A 297 22.49 -3.59 -5.69
N GLU A 298 22.09 -4.03 -4.49
CA GLU A 298 20.93 -4.92 -4.31
C GLU A 298 19.61 -4.35 -4.86
N ALA A 299 19.55 -3.04 -5.13
CA ALA A 299 18.37 -2.40 -5.71
C ALA A 299 18.33 -2.43 -7.24
N ILE A 300 19.38 -2.91 -7.91
CA ILE A 300 19.58 -2.77 -9.36
C ILE A 300 18.40 -3.31 -10.19
N PHE A 301 17.87 -4.47 -9.82
CA PHE A 301 16.78 -5.10 -10.56
C PHE A 301 15.48 -4.29 -10.44
N ALA A 302 15.16 -3.80 -9.23
CA ALA A 302 14.01 -2.92 -9.03
C ALA A 302 14.17 -1.61 -9.82
N VAL A 303 15.34 -0.99 -9.80
CA VAL A 303 15.64 0.24 -10.56
C VAL A 303 15.48 0.03 -12.06
N LEU A 304 16.03 -1.06 -12.61
CA LEU A 304 15.93 -1.38 -14.03
C LEU A 304 14.49 -1.54 -14.51
N ARG A 305 13.65 -2.26 -13.75
CA ARG A 305 12.22 -2.42 -14.08
C ARG A 305 11.50 -1.08 -14.07
N CYS A 306 11.82 -0.21 -13.12
CA CYS A 306 11.25 1.13 -13.03
C CYS A 306 11.68 2.01 -14.22
N GLU A 307 12.95 2.01 -14.60
CA GLU A 307 13.46 2.75 -15.78
C GLU A 307 12.77 2.30 -17.07
N LEU A 308 12.64 0.98 -17.28
CA LEU A 308 11.95 0.44 -18.44
C LEU A 308 10.47 0.86 -18.47
N ALA A 309 9.77 0.76 -17.35
CA ALA A 309 8.37 1.17 -17.28
C ALA A 309 8.20 2.69 -17.44
N ASP A 310 9.14 3.49 -16.92
CA ASP A 310 9.15 4.93 -17.13
C ASP A 310 9.39 5.30 -18.59
N PHE A 311 10.24 4.55 -19.29
CA PHE A 311 10.39 4.69 -20.72
C PHE A 311 9.07 4.36 -21.43
N ILE A 312 8.51 3.16 -21.19
CA ILE A 312 7.28 2.67 -21.84
C ILE A 312 6.13 3.66 -21.66
N ARG A 313 5.89 4.13 -20.43
CA ARG A 313 4.75 5.01 -20.13
C ARG A 313 4.75 6.36 -20.84
N ASN A 314 5.92 6.82 -21.26
CA ASN A 314 6.08 8.09 -21.97
C ASN A 314 6.06 7.92 -23.49
N THR A 315 5.96 6.68 -24.01
CA THR A 315 5.92 6.43 -25.45
C THR A 315 4.56 6.76 -26.05
N LYS A 316 4.56 7.28 -27.29
CA LYS A 316 3.32 7.54 -28.05
C LYS A 316 2.48 6.27 -28.21
N PHE A 317 3.10 5.12 -28.44
CA PHE A 317 2.42 3.85 -28.62
C PHE A 317 1.63 3.44 -27.38
N HIS A 318 2.28 3.43 -26.21
CA HIS A 318 1.63 3.06 -24.95
C HIS A 318 0.48 4.03 -24.61
N LEU A 319 0.69 5.33 -24.82
CA LEU A 319 -0.33 6.35 -24.55
C LEU A 319 -1.51 6.24 -25.52
N ASP A 320 -1.28 6.05 -26.81
CA ASP A 320 -2.35 5.86 -27.79
C ASP A 320 -3.19 4.61 -27.49
N PHE A 321 -2.57 3.55 -26.99
CA PHE A 321 -3.28 2.32 -26.63
C PHE A 321 -4.10 2.44 -25.35
N ASN A 322 -3.53 2.99 -24.28
CA ASN A 322 -4.17 3.02 -22.95
C ASN A 322 -5.04 4.26 -22.73
N ASN A 323 -4.60 5.43 -23.21
CA ASN A 323 -5.31 6.69 -23.03
C ASN A 323 -4.97 7.69 -24.16
N PRO A 324 -5.67 7.63 -25.30
CA PRO A 324 -5.41 8.49 -26.46
C PRO A 324 -5.39 9.99 -26.14
N ALA A 325 -6.12 10.43 -25.11
CA ALA A 325 -6.15 11.83 -24.70
C ALA A 325 -4.80 12.32 -24.15
N LEU A 326 -3.95 11.41 -23.65
CA LEU A 326 -2.61 11.71 -23.16
C LEU A 326 -1.54 11.66 -24.25
N LYS A 327 -1.88 11.28 -25.49
CA LYS A 327 -0.94 11.23 -26.62
C LYS A 327 -0.15 12.54 -26.84
N PRO A 328 -0.71 13.75 -26.66
CA PRO A 328 0.06 15.00 -26.76
C PRO A 328 1.15 15.16 -25.69
N ALA A 329 1.03 14.47 -24.55
CA ALA A 329 2.01 14.49 -23.47
C ALA A 329 3.14 13.45 -23.65
N ALA A 330 3.11 12.66 -24.73
CA ALA A 330 4.19 11.75 -25.07
C ALA A 330 5.49 12.52 -25.25
N LYS A 331 6.59 12.02 -24.67
CA LYS A 331 7.90 12.64 -24.86
C LYS A 331 8.40 12.25 -26.26
N ASP A 332 8.64 13.23 -27.12
CA ASP A 332 9.29 13.00 -28.41
C ASP A 332 10.73 12.53 -28.18
N ILE A 333 11.04 11.31 -28.59
CA ILE A 333 12.34 10.65 -28.34
C ILE A 333 13.45 11.21 -29.26
N GLN A 334 13.16 12.21 -30.10
CA GLN A 334 14.19 12.88 -30.88
C GLN A 334 14.84 14.00 -30.06
N HIS A 335 16.10 13.77 -29.65
CA HIS A 335 17.07 14.73 -29.11
C HIS A 335 16.99 15.12 -27.60
N ASN A 336 17.54 14.26 -26.72
CA ASN A 336 18.43 14.74 -25.64
C ASN A 336 19.32 13.60 -25.08
N PRO A 337 20.56 13.39 -25.58
CA PRO A 337 21.44 12.31 -25.13
C PRO A 337 22.09 12.51 -23.75
N SER A 338 21.85 13.64 -23.08
CA SER A 338 22.77 14.15 -22.04
C SER A 338 22.48 13.72 -20.60
N GLY A 339 21.57 12.78 -20.34
CA GLY A 339 21.35 12.30 -18.96
C GLY A 339 20.72 10.91 -18.83
N ARG A 340 19.55 10.71 -19.44
CA ARG A 340 18.73 9.49 -19.20
C ARG A 340 19.11 8.29 -20.05
N GLY A 341 19.39 8.52 -21.34
CA GLY A 341 19.94 7.47 -22.21
C GLY A 341 21.35 7.04 -21.80
N SER A 342 22.07 7.90 -21.07
CA SER A 342 23.37 7.59 -20.50
C SER A 342 23.26 6.52 -19.41
N GLU A 343 22.28 6.57 -18.51
CA GLU A 343 22.14 5.57 -17.45
C GLU A 343 21.73 4.19 -17.98
N LEU A 344 20.77 4.11 -18.90
CA LEU A 344 20.41 2.86 -19.60
C LEU A 344 21.57 2.31 -20.45
N ALA A 345 22.33 3.17 -21.14
CA ALA A 345 23.52 2.75 -21.89
C ALA A 345 24.71 2.37 -20.97
N ASN A 346 24.83 2.98 -19.79
CA ASN A 346 25.82 2.62 -18.77
C ASN A 346 25.43 1.31 -18.07
N LEU A 347 24.14 1.01 -17.96
CA LEU A 347 23.58 -0.26 -17.51
C LEU A 347 23.71 -1.36 -18.56
N GLU A 348 23.58 -1.03 -19.85
CA GLU A 348 23.87 -1.97 -20.94
C GLU A 348 25.37 -2.32 -21.02
N LYS A 349 26.23 -1.38 -20.60
CA LYS A 349 27.67 -1.59 -20.36
C LYS A 349 27.98 -2.28 -19.03
N THR A 350 27.05 -2.30 -18.09
CA THR A 350 27.19 -3.08 -16.86
C THR A 350 27.10 -4.54 -17.26
N ASP A 351 28.13 -5.31 -16.93
CA ASP A 351 28.32 -6.65 -17.45
C ASP A 351 27.05 -7.47 -17.20
N ARG A 352 26.39 -7.93 -18.27
CA ARG A 352 25.22 -8.82 -18.18
C ARG A 352 25.54 -10.04 -17.30
N GLY A 353 26.83 -10.37 -17.16
CA GLY A 353 27.36 -11.34 -16.21
C GLY A 353 27.10 -11.01 -14.74
N GLU A 354 27.30 -9.77 -14.27
CA GLU A 354 27.07 -9.39 -12.86
C GLU A 354 25.58 -9.34 -12.52
N ILE A 355 24.75 -8.78 -13.40
CA ILE A 355 23.28 -8.79 -13.24
C ILE A 355 22.77 -10.23 -13.28
N SER A 356 23.28 -11.06 -14.19
CA SER A 356 22.98 -12.49 -14.24
C SER A 356 23.46 -13.23 -12.99
N GLN A 357 24.60 -12.86 -12.40
CA GLN A 357 25.15 -13.52 -11.21
C GLN A 357 24.36 -13.16 -9.95
N ILE A 358 23.91 -11.91 -9.82
CA ILE A 358 22.98 -11.47 -8.76
C ILE A 358 21.63 -12.18 -8.89
N LEU A 359 21.15 -12.41 -10.12
CA LEU A 359 19.88 -13.10 -10.37
C LEU A 359 20.00 -14.64 -10.28
N ARG A 360 21.17 -15.23 -10.59
CA ARG A 360 21.40 -16.69 -10.62
C ARG A 360 22.03 -17.25 -9.35
N SER A 361 22.33 -16.44 -8.33
CA SER A 361 22.81 -16.96 -7.05
C SER A 361 21.73 -17.72 -6.26
N GLY A 362 20.48 -17.70 -6.70
CA GLY A 362 19.38 -18.49 -6.15
C GLY A 362 19.12 -19.80 -6.92
N LYS A 363 18.70 -20.84 -6.21
CA LYS A 363 18.05 -22.04 -6.77
C LYS A 363 16.86 -21.64 -7.66
N PRO A 364 16.33 -22.51 -8.55
CA PRO A 364 15.08 -22.23 -9.27
C PRO A 364 13.99 -21.80 -8.28
N ASN A 365 13.63 -20.52 -8.34
CA ASN A 365 12.66 -19.90 -7.46
C ASN A 365 11.39 -19.63 -8.28
N PRO A 366 10.24 -20.25 -7.93
CA PRO A 366 8.97 -20.08 -8.66
C PRO A 366 8.48 -18.64 -8.82
N LEU A 367 9.06 -17.66 -8.12
CA LEU A 367 8.80 -16.24 -8.40
C LEU A 367 9.48 -15.77 -9.69
N HIS A 368 10.64 -16.32 -10.08
CA HIS A 368 11.29 -15.98 -11.35
C HIS A 368 10.43 -16.35 -12.55
N ASP A 369 9.86 -17.56 -12.61
CA ASP A 369 8.95 -17.93 -13.72
C ASP A 369 7.70 -17.02 -13.83
N ASN A 370 7.35 -16.36 -12.72
CA ASN A 370 6.24 -15.41 -12.65
C ASN A 370 6.64 -13.96 -12.93
N LEU A 371 7.93 -13.60 -12.76
CA LEU A 371 8.50 -12.27 -12.99
C LEU A 371 9.29 -12.19 -14.32
N ASP A 372 9.72 -13.32 -14.90
CA ASP A 372 10.48 -13.41 -16.16
C ASP A 372 9.57 -13.18 -17.38
N ASN A 373 8.25 -13.25 -17.19
CA ASN A 373 7.24 -12.78 -18.15
C ASN A 373 6.90 -11.28 -17.97
N GLU A 374 7.71 -10.51 -17.22
CA GLU A 374 7.55 -9.06 -16.97
C GLU A 374 8.53 -8.18 -17.78
N ILE A 375 9.26 -8.73 -18.77
CA ILE A 375 10.11 -7.96 -19.70
C ILE A 375 9.46 -7.83 -21.07
#